data_AF-A0A5N6DKI2-F1
#
_entry.id   AF-A0A5N6DKI2-F1
#
_cell.length_a   1.000
_cell.length_b   1.000
_cell.length_c   1.000
_cell.angle_alpha   90.00
_cell.angle_beta   90.00
_cell.angle_gamma   90.00
#
_symmetry.space_group_name_H-M   'P 1'
#
loop_
_entity.id
_entity.type
_entity.pdbx_description
1 polymer ?
#
loop_
_entity_poly.entity_id
_entity_poly.type
_entity_poly.pdbx_seq_one_letter_code
_entity_poly.pdbx_strand_id
1 'polypeptide(L)' 'MMGAALDIANLIAQKSPVALQGTKELLHWSRGHTIAEGLRYTAVWSSAAMQTGDVSKASTAGIEKRTPTFEKL' A
#
# COMPACT_ATOMS: atom_id res chain seq x y z
N MET A 1 9.72 3.73 24.32
CA MET A 1 8.45 4.04 23.62
C MET A 1 8.71 4.78 22.29
N MET A 2 9.43 5.91 22.27
CA MET A 2 9.70 6.66 21.02
C MET A 2 10.58 5.94 19.99
N GLY A 3 11.61 5.17 20.41
CA GLY A 3 12.47 4.43 19.47
C GLY A 3 11.71 3.46 18.58
N ALA A 4 10.89 2.59 19.20
CA ALA A 4 10.06 1.63 18.47
C ALA A 4 9.05 2.30 17.50
N ALA A 5 8.51 3.48 17.86
CA ALA A 5 7.62 4.23 16.98
C ALA A 5 8.35 4.78 15.73
N LEU A 6 9.60 5.22 15.89
CA LEU A 6 10.43 5.69 14.79
C LEU A 6 10.86 4.54 13.87
N ASP A 7 11.13 3.36 14.42
CA ASP A 7 11.46 2.17 13.62
C ASP A 7 10.28 1.77 12.71
N ILE A 8 9.06 1.78 13.27
CA ILE A 8 7.84 1.52 12.50
C ILE A 8 7.62 2.60 11.44
N ALA A 9 7.81 3.87 11.77
CA ALA A 9 7.66 4.97 10.81
C ALA A 9 8.64 4.86 9.64
N ASN A 10 9.91 4.51 9.92
CA ASN A 10 10.91 4.26 8.90
C ASN A 10 10.54 3.08 8.00
N LEU A 11 10.01 2.00 8.57
CA LEU A 11 9.54 0.85 7.79
C LEU A 11 8.38 1.22 6.86
N ILE A 12 7.44 2.03 7.33
CA ILE A 12 6.31 2.52 6.52
C ILE A 12 6.83 3.43 5.40
N ALA A 13 7.74 4.36 5.69
CA ALA A 13 8.29 5.29 4.70
C ALA A 13 9.03 4.60 3.52
N GLN A 14 9.47 3.35 3.69
CA GLN A 14 10.12 2.56 2.64
C GLN A 14 9.13 1.89 1.66
N LYS A 15 7.82 1.99 1.87
CA LYS A 15 6.79 1.36 1.02
C LYS A 15 6.12 2.37 0.09
N SER A 16 5.41 1.87 -0.92
CA SER A 16 4.64 2.70 -1.84
C SER A 16 3.58 3.52 -1.07
N PRO A 17 3.57 4.85 -1.24
CA PRO A 17 2.54 5.72 -0.66
C PRO A 17 1.13 5.32 -1.10
N VAL A 18 0.95 4.96 -2.38
CA VAL A 18 -0.34 4.51 -2.94
C VAL A 18 -0.80 3.21 -2.28
N ALA A 19 0.10 2.25 -2.11
CA ALA A 19 -0.22 0.97 -1.48
C ALA A 19 -0.61 1.12 0.00
N LEU A 20 0.09 2.00 0.73
CA LEU A 20 -0.20 2.27 2.14
C LEU A 20 -1.54 2.98 2.34
N GLN A 21 -1.80 4.04 1.58
CA GLN A 21 -3.08 4.75 1.64
C GLN A 21 -4.24 3.84 1.24
N GLY A 22 -4.06 3.07 0.16
CA GLY A 22 -5.05 2.10 -0.28
C GLY A 22 -5.37 1.03 0.77
N THR A 23 -4.34 0.48 1.42
CA THR A 23 -4.52 -0.50 2.50
C THR A 23 -5.28 0.10 3.67
N LYS A 24 -4.94 1.34 4.07
CA LYS A 24 -5.63 2.04 5.15
C LYS A 24 -7.11 2.25 4.84
N GLU A 25 -7.42 2.68 3.62
CA GLU A 25 -8.79 2.92 3.19
C GLU A 25 -9.60 1.63 3.13
N LEU A 26 -9.04 0.55 2.57
CA LEU A 26 -9.67 -0.78 2.56
C LEU A 26 -10.02 -1.27 3.96
N LEU A 27 -9.11 -1.11 4.92
CA LEU A 27 -9.34 -1.50 6.32
C LEU A 27 -10.37 -0.62 7.03
N HIS A 28 -10.39 0.69 6.71
CA HIS A 28 -11.36 1.61 7.28
C HIS A 28 -12.76 1.31 6.76
N TRP A 29 -12.89 1.14 5.45
CA TRP A 29 -14.16 0.85 4.78
C TRP A 29 -14.73 -0.50 5.23
N SER A 30 -13.90 -1.54 5.34
CA SER A 30 -14.36 -2.89 5.71
C SER A 30 -14.96 -2.98 7.12
N ARG A 31 -14.69 -2.02 8.02
CA ARG A 31 -15.16 -2.06 9.42
C ARG A 31 -16.67 -1.85 9.56
N GLY A 32 -17.31 -1.21 8.58
CA GLY A 32 -18.74 -0.90 8.59
C GLY A 32 -19.57 -1.68 7.58
N HIS A 33 -18.96 -2.60 6.82
CA HIS A 33 -19.61 -3.27 5.70
C HIS A 33 -19.59 -4.79 5.85
N THR A 34 -20.46 -5.45 5.10
CA THR A 34 -20.46 -6.91 5.05
C THR A 34 -19.18 -7.44 4.39
N ILE A 35 -18.85 -8.70 4.67
CA ILE A 35 -17.68 -9.35 4.07
C ILE A 35 -17.74 -9.33 2.53
N ALA A 36 -18.93 -9.55 1.96
CA ALA A 36 -19.15 -9.55 0.51
C ALA A 36 -18.87 -8.17 -0.12
N GLU A 37 -19.32 -7.11 0.54
CA GLU A 37 -19.05 -5.72 0.18
C GLU A 37 -17.56 -5.41 0.27
N GLY A 38 -16.88 -5.86 1.34
CA GLY A 38 -15.43 -5.68 1.55
C GLY A 38 -14.59 -6.33 0.46
N LEU A 39 -14.95 -7.56 0.09
CA LEU A 39 -14.32 -8.29 -1.02
C LEU A 39 -14.51 -7.58 -2.35
N ARG A 40 -15.73 -7.08 -2.62
CA ARG A 40 -16.01 -6.33 -3.86
C ARG A 40 -15.21 -5.03 -3.93
N TYR A 41 -15.15 -4.28 -2.83
CA TYR A 41 -14.39 -3.04 -2.74
C TYR A 41 -12.88 -3.30 -2.90
N THR A 42 -12.37 -4.36 -2.29
CA THR A 42 -10.98 -4.82 -2.45
C THR A 42 -10.65 -5.19 -3.89
N ALA A 43 -11.55 -5.88 -4.59
CA ALA A 43 -11.34 -6.27 -5.99
C ALA A 43 -11.25 -5.04 -6.92
N VAL A 44 -12.14 -4.06 -6.74
CA VAL A 44 -12.13 -2.80 -7.51
C VAL A 44 -10.88 -1.97 -7.19
N TRP A 45 -10.48 -1.90 -5.92
CA TRP A 45 -9.28 -1.17 -5.54
C TRP A 45 -8.01 -1.84 -6.07
N SER A 46 -7.95 -3.18 -6.04
CA SER A 46 -6.80 -3.94 -6.55
C SER A 46 -6.62 -3.74 -8.05
N SER A 47 -7.71 -3.69 -8.83
CA SER A 47 -7.64 -3.44 -10.27
C SER A 47 -7.19 -2.02 -10.59
N ALA A 48 -7.55 -1.03 -9.77
CA ALA A 48 -7.03 0.34 -9.88
C ALA A 48 -5.55 0.42 -9.47
N ALA A 49 -5.16 -0.23 -8.36
CA ALA A 49 -3.80 -0.25 -7.87
C ALA A 49 -2.83 -0.93 -8.85
N MET A 50 -3.25 -2.00 -9.53
CA MET A 50 -2.46 -2.66 -10.58
C MET A 50 -2.12 -1.75 -11.78
N GLN A 51 -2.93 -0.73 -12.04
CA GLN A 51 -2.70 0.23 -13.12
C GLN A 51 -1.72 1.35 -12.71
N THR A 52 -1.35 1.45 -11.44
CA THR A 52 -0.43 2.49 -10.98
C THR A 52 1.02 2.15 -11.31
N GLY A 53 1.81 3.17 -11.66
CA GLY A 53 3.23 3.02 -11.97
C GLY A 53 4.08 2.48 -10.80
N ASP A 54 3.55 2.56 -9.58
CA ASP A 54 4.18 2.02 -8.37
C ASP A 54 4.33 0.50 -8.40
N VAL A 55 3.40 -0.24 -9.03
CA VAL A 55 3.49 -1.71 -9.13
C VAL A 55 4.64 -2.11 -10.04
N SER A 56 4.80 -1.42 -11.17
CA SER A 56 5.91 -1.66 -12.10
C SER A 56 7.25 -1.28 -11.45
N LYS A 57 7.35 -0.09 -10.84
CA LYS A 57 8.55 0.38 -10.11
C LYS A 57 8.93 -0.56 -8.96
N ALA A 58 7.95 -1.04 -8.18
CA ALA A 58 8.17 -2.00 -7.09
C ALA A 58 8.63 -3.36 -7.61
N SER A 59 8.03 -3.86 -8.69
CA SER A 59 8.40 -5.14 -9.32
C SER A 59 9.85 -5.09 -9.83
N THR A 60 10.20 -4.05 -10.61
CA THR A 60 11.56 -3.84 -11.11
C THR A 60 12.55 -3.68 -9.96
N ALA A 61 12.22 -2.93 -8.91
CA ALA A 61 13.11 -2.75 -7.77
C ALA A 61 13.30 -4.05 -6.96
N GLY A 62 12.27 -4.89 -6.84
CA GLY A 62 12.35 -6.21 -6.23
C GLY A 62 13.26 -7.17 -7.00
N ILE A 63 13.19 -7.12 -8.33
CA ILE A 63 14.08 -7.89 -9.23
C ILE A 63 15.52 -7.39 -9.12
N GLU A 64 15.72 -6.07 -9.12
CA GLU A 64 17.04 -5.43 -9.03
C GLU A 64 17.62 -5.39 -7.60
N LYS A 65 16.90 -5.89 -6.58
CA LYS A 65 17.24 -5.81 -5.15
C LYS A 65 17.61 -4.39 -4.68
N ARG A 66 17.06 -3.37 -5.34
CA ARG A 66 17.26 -1.97 -5.00
C ARG A 66 16.09 -1.46 -4.19
N THR A 67 16.31 -0.44 -3.35
CA THR A 67 15.22 0.23 -2.66
C THR A 67 14.40 1.02 -3.68
N PRO A 68 13.10 0.69 -3.91
CA PRO A 68 12.28 1.45 -4.84
C PRO A 68 12.09 2.89 -4.36
N THR A 69 12.39 3.86 -5.22
CA THR A 69 11.98 5.24 -5.03
C THR A 69 10.60 5.44 -5.65
N PHE A 70 9.59 5.56 -4.78
CA PHE A 70 8.24 5.90 -5.20
C PHE A 70 8.12 7.42 -5.36
N GLU A 71 7.32 7.87 -6.33
CA GLU A 71 7.03 9.29 -6.45
C GLU A 71 6.14 9.75 -5.30
N LYS A 72 6.34 10.98 -4.85
CA LYS A 72 5.47 11.59 -3.85
C LYS A 72 4.10 11.81 -4.49
N LEU A 73 3.06 11.29 -3.84
CA LEU A 73 1.68 11.75 -3.99
C LEU A 73 1.58 13.23 -3.62
#